data_AF-A0A954B7V3-F1
#
_entry.id   AF-A0A954B7V3-F1
#
_cell.length_a   1.000
_cell.length_b   1.000
_cell.length_c   1.000
_cell.angle_alpha   90.00
_cell.angle_beta   90.00
_cell.angle_gamma   90.00
#
_symmetry.space_group_name_H-M   'P 1'
#
loop_
_entity.id
_entity.type
_entity.pdbx_description
1 polymer ?
#
loop_
_entity_poly.entity_id
_entity_poly.type
_entity_poly.pdbx_seq_one_letter_code
_entity_poly.pdbx_strand_id
1 'polypeptide(L)'
;MTAESDVADTKFSFNANRPGGARARRIGEMLRVDHAGEYGAVQIYRGQRAVFDNLPHKAPTAELLREMEDGEAGHLSTFDQLLAERRVRPTVFSPIWNIAGFGLGAATALMGEKAA
;
A
#
# COMPACT_ATOMS: atom_id res chain seq x y z
N MET A 1 -51.18 -18.27 31.19
CA MET A 1 -50.25 -17.25 31.69
C MET A 1 -49.07 -17.96 32.34
N THR A 2 -48.02 -18.25 31.57
CA THR A 2 -46.64 -18.42 32.00
C THR A 2 -45.78 -18.20 30.75
N ALA A 3 -44.84 -17.27 30.88
CA ALA A 3 -44.19 -16.53 29.81
C ALA A 3 -43.28 -17.38 28.92
N GLU A 4 -43.14 -16.87 27.70
CA GLU A 4 -42.35 -17.38 26.59
C GLU A 4 -40.85 -17.48 26.89
N SER A 5 -40.28 -18.47 26.22
CA SER A 5 -38.86 -18.68 25.93
C SER A 5 -38.15 -17.41 25.47
N ASP A 6 -37.05 -17.06 26.13
CA ASP A 6 -36.07 -16.13 25.55
C ASP A 6 -34.65 -16.70 25.73
N VAL A 7 -34.38 -17.72 24.92
CA VAL A 7 -33.03 -18.19 24.61
C VAL A 7 -32.79 -17.82 23.16
N ALA A 8 -32.19 -16.65 22.93
CA ALA A 8 -31.75 -16.24 21.60
C ALA A 8 -30.45 -15.41 21.68
N ASP A 9 -29.33 -16.11 21.47
CA ASP A 9 -28.22 -15.69 20.62
C ASP A 9 -27.85 -14.21 20.61
N THR A 10 -27.17 -13.75 21.67
CA THR A 10 -26.30 -12.57 21.57
C THR A 10 -25.00 -12.97 20.87
N LYS A 11 -25.07 -13.13 19.54
CA LYS A 11 -23.88 -13.14 18.69
C LYS A 11 -23.16 -11.81 18.88
N PHE A 12 -21.87 -11.86 19.24
CA PHE A 12 -20.98 -10.71 19.41
C PHE A 12 -21.04 -9.77 18.19
N SER A 13 -21.90 -8.76 18.25
CA SER A 13 -21.94 -7.69 17.25
C SER A 13 -20.78 -6.73 17.54
N PHE A 14 -19.84 -6.62 16.59
CA PHE A 14 -18.69 -5.73 16.69
C PHE A 14 -19.16 -4.28 16.51
N ASN A 15 -19.57 -3.65 17.62
CA ASN A 15 -20.00 -2.26 17.61
C ASN A 15 -18.80 -1.30 17.49
N ALA A 16 -18.62 -0.73 16.29
CA ALA A 16 -17.54 0.21 15.96
C ALA A 16 -17.59 1.54 16.75
N ASN A 17 -18.67 1.80 17.49
CA ASN A 17 -18.88 3.04 18.24
C ASN A 17 -18.30 3.02 19.67
N ARG A 18 -17.57 1.95 20.06
CA ARG A 18 -16.79 1.94 21.31
C ARG A 18 -15.53 2.79 21.12
N PRO A 19 -15.00 3.47 22.17
CA PRO A 19 -13.83 4.35 22.04
C PRO A 19 -12.59 3.68 21.40
N GLY A 20 -12.40 2.36 21.60
CA GLY A 20 -11.37 1.58 20.91
C GLY A 20 -11.66 1.30 19.42
N GLY A 21 -12.93 1.20 19.03
CA GLY A 21 -13.37 0.93 17.65
C GLY A 21 -13.10 2.11 16.71
N ALA A 22 -13.32 3.33 17.16
CA ALA A 22 -13.00 4.54 16.38
C ALA A 22 -11.49 4.67 16.12
N ARG A 23 -10.65 4.35 17.12
CA ARG A 23 -9.18 4.33 16.97
C ARG A 23 -8.73 3.22 16.01
N ALA A 24 -9.27 2.02 16.15
CA ALA A 24 -8.95 0.90 15.28
C ALA A 24 -9.31 1.19 13.81
N ARG A 25 -10.46 1.82 13.57
CA ARG A 25 -10.86 2.26 12.22
C ARG A 25 -9.87 3.27 11.63
N ARG A 26 -9.47 4.29 12.40
CA ARG A 26 -8.47 5.27 11.93
C ARG A 26 -7.11 4.64 11.62
N ILE A 27 -6.66 3.69 12.45
CA ILE A 27 -5.43 2.95 12.17
C ILE A 27 -5.57 2.15 10.86
N GLY A 28 -6.71 1.51 10.63
CA GLY A 28 -6.96 0.80 9.37
C GLY A 28 -7.11 1.72 8.15
N GLU A 29 -7.49 2.99 8.33
CA GLU A 29 -7.44 4.00 7.27
C GLU A 29 -6.00 4.39 6.94
N MET A 30 -5.19 4.71 7.96
CA MET A 30 -3.77 5.04 7.80
C MET A 30 -3.00 3.92 7.13
N LEU A 31 -3.12 2.68 7.61
CA LEU A 31 -2.43 1.52 7.04
C LEU A 31 -2.76 1.30 5.56
N ARG A 32 -4.01 1.57 5.13
CA ARG A 32 -4.38 1.45 3.70
C ARG A 32 -3.76 2.56 2.85
N VAL A 33 -3.64 3.77 3.38
CA VAL A 33 -3.03 4.90 2.69
C VAL A 33 -1.53 4.69 2.57
N ASP A 34 -0.86 4.37 3.67
CA ASP A 34 0.59 4.15 3.71
C ASP A 34 0.95 2.97 2.80
N HIS A 35 0.26 1.82 2.93
CA HIS A 35 0.45 0.66 2.06
C HIS A 35 0.28 0.99 0.57
N ALA A 36 -0.75 1.75 0.21
CA ALA A 36 -0.95 2.17 -1.18
C ALA A 36 0.15 3.12 -1.67
N GLY A 37 0.66 3.98 -0.79
CA GLY A 37 1.80 4.86 -1.04
C GLY A 37 3.07 4.06 -1.36
N GLU A 38 3.46 3.13 -0.48
CA GLU A 38 4.65 2.30 -0.69
C GLU A 38 4.53 1.46 -1.95
N TYR A 39 3.34 0.90 -2.19
CA TYR A 39 3.09 0.12 -3.40
C TYR A 39 3.25 0.96 -4.68
N GLY A 40 2.77 2.21 -4.65
CA GLY A 40 2.93 3.17 -5.74
C GLY A 40 4.40 3.57 -5.97
N ALA A 41 5.13 3.86 -4.88
CA ALA A 41 6.54 4.24 -4.93
C ALA A 41 7.41 3.14 -5.57
N VAL A 42 7.22 1.87 -5.14
CA VAL A 42 7.90 0.71 -5.76
C VAL A 42 7.63 0.67 -7.27
N GLN A 43 6.40 0.90 -7.73
CA GLN A 43 6.11 0.87 -9.16
C GLN A 43 6.70 2.07 -9.92
N ILE A 44 6.77 3.26 -9.31
CA ILE A 44 7.43 4.43 -9.90
C ILE A 44 8.91 4.12 -10.16
N TYR A 45 9.63 3.60 -9.15
CA TYR A 45 11.04 3.24 -9.32
C TYR A 45 11.23 2.16 -10.38
N ARG A 46 10.36 1.13 -10.42
CA ARG A 46 10.38 0.12 -11.49
C ARG A 46 10.17 0.72 -12.88
N GLY A 47 9.23 1.66 -13.00
CA GLY A 47 8.98 2.39 -14.24
C GLY A 47 10.21 3.17 -14.70
N GLN A 48 10.87 3.88 -13.78
CA GLN A 48 12.07 4.65 -14.07
C GLN A 48 13.23 3.74 -14.48
N ARG A 49 13.43 2.64 -13.75
CA ARG A 49 14.46 1.64 -14.05
C ARG A 49 14.24 0.96 -15.41
N ALA A 50 13.00 0.73 -15.83
CA ALA A 50 12.71 0.20 -17.15
C ALA A 50 13.29 1.08 -18.29
N VAL A 51 13.50 2.38 -18.02
CA VAL A 51 14.16 3.31 -18.94
C VAL A 51 15.67 3.34 -18.69
N PHE A 52 16.09 3.64 -17.45
CA PHE A 52 17.50 3.91 -17.15
C PHE A 52 18.41 2.67 -17.15
N ASP A 53 17.88 1.47 -16.86
CA ASP A 53 18.66 0.22 -16.91
C ASP A 53 19.20 -0.05 -18.33
N ASN A 54 18.57 0.52 -19.37
CA ASN A 54 18.96 0.38 -20.77
C ASN A 54 19.96 1.44 -21.25
N LEU A 55 20.40 2.36 -20.38
CA LEU A 55 21.30 3.46 -20.72
C LEU A 55 22.64 3.31 -19.99
N PRO A 56 23.70 2.79 -20.64
CA PRO A 56 24.97 2.50 -19.97
C PRO A 56 25.62 3.71 -19.27
N HIS A 57 25.46 4.90 -19.86
CA HIS A 57 25.96 6.15 -19.31
C HIS A 57 25.15 6.67 -18.10
N LYS A 58 24.06 5.98 -17.73
CA LYS A 58 23.17 6.25 -16.59
C LYS A 58 23.21 5.15 -15.52
N ALA A 59 24.19 4.25 -15.60
CA ALA A 59 24.35 3.16 -14.63
C ALA A 59 24.34 3.61 -13.15
N PRO A 60 24.98 4.74 -12.74
CA PRO A 60 24.92 5.19 -11.35
C PRO A 60 23.51 5.55 -10.89
N THR A 61 22.71 6.17 -11.76
CA THR A 61 21.32 6.55 -11.49
C THR A 61 20.44 5.31 -11.40
N ALA A 62 20.61 4.36 -12.33
CA ALA A 62 19.91 3.09 -12.30
C ALA A 62 20.17 2.31 -11.00
N GLU A 63 21.40 2.36 -10.48
CA GLU A 63 21.75 1.72 -9.22
C GLU A 63 21.14 2.41 -8.01
N LEU A 64 21.20 3.75 -7.95
CA LEU A 64 20.51 4.51 -6.90
C LEU A 64 19.01 4.19 -6.87
N LEU A 65 18.36 4.11 -8.04
CA LEU A 65 16.94 3.77 -8.13
C LEU A 65 16.65 2.35 -7.63
N ARG A 66 17.58 1.39 -7.76
CA ARG A 66 17.45 0.05 -7.17
C ARG A 66 17.50 0.11 -5.65
N GLU A 67 18.48 0.82 -5.11
CA GLU A 67 18.62 0.97 -3.65
C GLU A 67 17.37 1.61 -3.04
N MET A 68 16.82 2.63 -3.70
CA MET A 68 15.58 3.28 -3.29
C MET A 68 14.36 2.35 -3.43
N GLU A 69 14.24 1.61 -4.54
CA GLU A 69 13.18 0.60 -4.73
C GLU A 69 13.20 -0.44 -3.61
N ASP A 70 14.38 -0.97 -3.27
CA ASP A 70 14.55 -1.98 -2.22
C ASP A 70 14.13 -1.45 -0.84
N GLY A 71 14.40 -0.17 -0.56
CA GLY A 71 13.92 0.52 0.64
C GLY A 71 12.39 0.50 0.73
N GLU A 72 11.70 0.96 -0.32
CA GLU A 72 10.23 0.97 -0.33
C GLU A 72 9.63 -0.43 -0.37
N ALA A 73 10.29 -1.40 -1.00
CA ALA A 73 9.87 -2.80 -0.94
C ALA A 73 9.92 -3.35 0.50
N GLY A 74 10.92 -2.93 1.29
CA GLY A 74 11.01 -3.21 2.73
C GLY A 74 9.87 -2.57 3.52
N HIS A 75 9.55 -1.30 3.26
CA HIS A 75 8.41 -0.62 3.86
C HIS A 75 7.09 -1.32 3.51
N LEU A 76 6.87 -1.62 2.23
CA LEU A 76 5.69 -2.31 1.73
C LEU A 76 5.48 -3.66 2.41
N SER A 77 6.54 -4.48 2.52
CA SER A 77 6.51 -5.76 3.25
C SER A 77 6.09 -5.58 4.72
N THR A 78 6.56 -4.52 5.37
CA THR A 78 6.17 -4.20 6.75
C THR A 78 4.68 -3.86 6.82
N PHE A 79 4.17 -3.04 5.89
CA PHE A 79 2.75 -2.71 5.86
C PHE A 79 1.86 -3.89 5.49
N ASP A 80 2.29 -4.80 4.60
CA ASP A 80 1.59 -6.06 4.30
C ASP A 80 1.39 -6.90 5.58
N GLN A 81 2.44 -7.02 6.40
CA GLN A 81 2.37 -7.70 7.68
C GLN A 81 1.39 -7.02 8.63
N LEU A 82 1.48 -5.68 8.77
CA LEU A 82 0.58 -4.92 9.64
C LEU A 82 -0.88 -4.98 9.21
N LEU A 83 -1.16 -4.98 7.90
CA LEU A 83 -2.51 -5.19 7.35
C LEU A 83 -3.04 -6.57 7.72
N ALA A 84 -2.23 -7.62 7.56
CA ALA A 84 -2.60 -8.99 7.90
C ALA A 84 -2.86 -9.16 9.41
N GLU A 85 -1.93 -8.70 10.26
CA GLU A 85 -2.03 -8.76 11.72
C GLU A 85 -3.30 -8.08 12.25
N ARG A 86 -3.65 -6.92 11.67
CA ARG A 86 -4.79 -6.11 12.09
C ARG A 86 -6.08 -6.45 11.33
N ARG A 87 -6.04 -7.43 10.43
CA ARG A 87 -7.16 -7.85 9.56
C ARG A 87 -7.76 -6.69 8.76
N VAL A 88 -6.90 -5.76 8.33
CA VAL A 88 -7.28 -4.65 7.47
C VAL A 88 -7.08 -5.09 6.02
N ARG A 89 -8.12 -4.94 5.21
CA ARG A 89 -8.02 -5.25 3.78
C ARG A 89 -7.24 -4.13 3.07
N PRO A 90 -6.35 -4.45 2.12
CA PRO A 90 -5.77 -3.44 1.23
C PRO A 90 -6.84 -2.65 0.47
N THR A 91 -6.44 -1.53 -0.14
CA THR A 91 -7.34 -0.76 -1.00
C THR A 91 -7.71 -1.55 -2.26
N VAL A 92 -8.97 -1.41 -2.72
CA VAL A 92 -9.44 -2.04 -3.97
C VAL A 92 -8.71 -1.48 -5.20
N PHE A 93 -8.19 -0.26 -5.09
CA PHE A 93 -7.50 0.43 -6.18
C PHE A 93 -6.04 0.01 -6.37
N SER A 94 -5.48 -0.88 -5.54
CA SER A 94 -4.07 -1.29 -5.65
C SER A 94 -3.64 -1.73 -7.07
N PRO A 95 -4.45 -2.49 -7.83
CA PRO A 95 -4.07 -2.86 -9.20
C PRO A 95 -3.99 -1.67 -10.17
N ILE A 96 -4.83 -0.64 -9.97
CA ILE A 96 -4.81 0.57 -10.79
C ILE A 96 -3.58 1.40 -10.46
N TRP A 97 -3.25 1.54 -9.17
CA TRP A 97 -2.03 2.21 -8.75
C TRP A 97 -0.77 1.51 -9.24
N ASN A 98 -0.81 0.20 -9.43
CA ASN A 98 0.31 -0.54 -10.02
C ASN A 98 0.67 0.01 -11.40
N ILE A 99 -0.32 0.01 -12.29
CA ILE A 99 -0.15 0.41 -13.69
C ILE A 99 0.16 1.91 -13.78
N ALA A 100 -0.55 2.73 -12.99
CA ALA A 100 -0.37 4.17 -12.98
C ALA A 100 1.02 4.57 -12.47
N GLY A 101 1.50 3.98 -11.38
CA GLY A 101 2.82 4.25 -10.82
C GLY A 101 3.94 3.89 -11.79
N PHE A 102 3.87 2.69 -12.39
CA PHE A 102 4.84 2.27 -13.39
C PHE A 102 4.83 3.19 -14.62
N GLY A 103 3.66 3.46 -15.18
CA GLY A 103 3.51 4.32 -16.35
C GLY A 103 4.02 5.74 -16.08
N LEU A 104 3.74 6.29 -14.90
CA LEU A 104 4.25 7.59 -14.48
C LEU A 104 5.78 7.59 -14.38
N GLY A 105 6.36 6.62 -13.69
CA GLY A 105 7.82 6.52 -13.54
C GLY A 105 8.55 6.35 -14.87
N ALA A 106 8.01 5.53 -15.76
CA ALA A 106 8.56 5.37 -17.11
C ALA A 106 8.44 6.68 -17.92
N ALA A 107 7.29 7.34 -17.86
CA ALA A 107 7.06 8.60 -18.58
C ALA A 107 7.99 9.71 -18.08
N THR A 108 8.17 9.86 -16.78
CA THR A 108 9.06 10.89 -16.22
C THR A 108 10.54 10.59 -16.48
N ALA A 109 10.96 9.33 -16.41
CA ALA A 109 12.31 8.93 -16.79
C ALA A 109 12.62 9.22 -18.26
N LEU A 110 11.66 9.03 -19.17
CA LEU A 110 11.80 9.40 -20.59
C LEU A 110 11.95 10.92 -20.79
N MET A 111 11.40 11.74 -19.91
CA MET A 111 11.58 13.21 -19.92
C MET A 111 12.95 13.65 -19.37
N GLY A 112 13.70 12.72 -18.78
CA GLY A 112 15.07 12.93 -18.30
C GLY A 112 15.19 12.85 -16.78
N GLU A 113 16.44 12.76 -16.34
CA GLU A 113 16.85 12.46 -14.96
C GLU A 113 16.36 13.45 -13.89
N LYS A 114 16.02 14.68 -14.28
CA LYS A 114 15.49 15.71 -13.34
C LYS A 114 13.99 15.61 -13.12
N ALA A 115 13.28 14.90 -14.01
CA ALA A 115 11.85 14.67 -13.91
C ALA A 115 11.55 13.33 -13.23
N ALA A 116 12.52 12.42 -13.25
CA ALA A 116 12.52 11.18 -12.49
C ALA A 116 12.86 11.43 -11.01
#